data_AF-A0A259S0Q7-F1
#
_entry.id   AF-A0A259S0Q7-F1
#
_cell.length_a   1.000
_cell.length_b   1.000
_cell.length_c   1.000
_cell.angle_alpha   90.00
_cell.angle_beta   90.00
_cell.angle_gamma   90.00
#
_symmetry.space_group_name_H-M   'P 1'
#
loop_
_entity.id
_entity.type
_entity.pdbx_description
1 polymer ?
#
loop_
_entity_poly.entity_id
_entity_poly.type
_entity_poly.pdbx_seq_one_letter_code
_entity_poly.pdbx_strand_id
1 'polypeptide(L)'
;MLALPSLLDVFFTKINPPYVQDMLADRAQYFGWSWYLPLVLFLLLSIVMVFQKRRSAAAIMIPLALSFSWIANAQLLPIVASLQQGPIRAAGLIARDLPGDAVMYKMNTPSFGVYAGKILKRHRPEAGNLVLTRVVDLDELPDAKVLFEQGGVALVRIR
;
A
#
# COMPACT_ATOMS: atom_id res chain seq x y z
N MET A 1 17.42 5.47 -1.75
CA MET A 1 16.32 5.73 -0.80
C MET A 1 15.93 7.21 -0.77
N LEU A 2 16.87 8.15 -0.59
CA LEU A 2 16.52 9.59 -0.57
C LEU A 2 15.72 10.08 -1.79
N ALA A 3 16.15 9.72 -3.01
CA ALA A 3 15.47 10.10 -4.25
C ALA A 3 14.25 9.24 -4.60
N LEU A 4 13.88 8.25 -3.77
CA LEU A 4 12.79 7.32 -4.08
C LEU A 4 11.46 8.03 -4.39
N PRO A 5 11.00 9.02 -3.60
CA PRO A 5 9.73 9.69 -3.89
C PRO A 5 9.77 10.41 -5.25
N SER A 6 10.86 11.13 -5.53
CA SER A 6 11.05 11.84 -6.81
C SER A 6 11.14 10.88 -7.99
N LEU A 7 11.80 9.73 -7.83
CA LEU A 7 11.83 8.68 -8.85
C LEU A 7 10.43 8.11 -9.08
N LEU A 8 9.65 7.87 -8.02
CA LEU A 8 8.27 7.41 -8.17
C LEU A 8 7.43 8.42 -8.96
N ASP A 9 7.61 9.72 -8.76
CA ASP A 9 6.88 10.76 -9.51
C ASP A 9 7.24 10.77 -10.99
N VAL A 10 8.54 10.65 -11.31
CA VAL A 10 9.02 10.64 -12.70
C VAL A 10 8.60 9.38 -13.45
N PHE A 11 8.59 8.24 -12.77
CA PHE A 11 8.30 6.94 -13.37
C PHE A 11 6.84 6.50 -13.18
N PHE A 12 6.00 7.30 -12.50
CA PHE A 12 4.63 6.94 -12.13
C PHE A 12 3.81 6.43 -13.33
N THR A 13 3.87 7.15 -14.45
CA THR A 13 3.12 6.83 -15.68
C THR A 13 3.63 5.58 -16.41
N LYS A 14 4.83 5.09 -16.06
CA LYS A 14 5.43 3.87 -16.62
C LYS A 14 5.17 2.63 -15.76
N ILE A 15 4.53 2.79 -14.60
CA ILE A 15 4.23 1.67 -13.70
C ILE A 15 3.07 0.87 -14.28
N ASN A 16 3.35 -0.36 -14.72
CA ASN A 16 2.32 -1.32 -15.10
C ASN A 16 2.27 -2.42 -14.02
N PRO A 17 1.07 -2.90 -13.62
CA PRO A 17 -0.27 -2.61 -14.16
C PRO A 17 -0.97 -1.35 -13.58
N PRO A 18 -2.04 -0.82 -14.21
CA PRO A 18 -2.74 0.41 -13.80
C PRO A 18 -3.21 0.44 -12.34
N TYR A 19 -3.66 -0.69 -11.80
CA TYR A 19 -4.02 -0.83 -10.38
C TYR A 19 -2.91 -0.39 -9.41
N VAL A 20 -1.64 -0.57 -9.78
CA VAL A 20 -0.50 -0.13 -8.93
C VAL A 20 -0.37 1.40 -8.95
N GLN A 21 -0.74 2.06 -10.04
CA GLN A 21 -0.79 3.52 -10.10
C GLN A 21 -1.86 4.04 -9.15
N ASP A 22 -3.05 3.44 -9.16
CA ASP A 22 -4.14 3.81 -8.25
C ASP A 22 -3.75 3.59 -6.78
N MET A 23 -3.05 2.49 -6.48
CA MET A 23 -2.50 2.24 -5.14
C MET A 23 -1.52 3.33 -4.70
N LEU A 24 -0.76 3.90 -5.65
CA LEU A 24 0.26 4.92 -5.41
C LEU A 24 -0.25 6.36 -5.65
N ALA A 25 -1.54 6.56 -5.90
CA ALA A 25 -2.12 7.87 -6.15
C ALA A 25 -1.86 8.83 -4.98
N ASP A 26 -2.05 8.34 -3.75
CA ASP A 26 -1.86 9.14 -2.53
C ASP A 26 -0.44 9.01 -1.93
N ARG A 27 0.57 8.60 -2.72
CA ARG A 27 1.94 8.33 -2.22
C ARG A 27 2.57 9.52 -1.49
N ALA A 28 2.24 10.75 -1.89
CA ALA A 28 2.81 11.98 -1.34
C ALA A 28 2.58 12.11 0.18
N GLN A 29 1.49 11.54 0.71
CA GLN A 29 1.21 11.60 2.15
C GLN A 29 2.21 10.78 3.00
N TYR A 30 2.89 9.80 2.40
CA TYR A 30 3.82 8.90 3.09
C TYR A 30 5.27 9.42 3.07
N PHE A 31 5.59 10.35 2.15
CA PHE A 31 6.96 10.82 1.92
C PHE A 31 7.15 12.27 2.39
N GLY A 32 6.92 12.50 3.69
CA GLY A 32 7.10 13.80 4.35
C GLY A 32 8.40 13.92 5.15
N TRP A 33 8.42 14.82 6.14
CA TRP A 33 9.59 15.02 7.02
C TRP A 33 10.04 13.74 7.74
N SER A 34 9.11 12.86 8.07
CA SER A 34 9.40 11.55 8.67
C SER A 34 10.26 10.67 7.76
N TRP A 35 10.15 10.80 6.43
CA TRP A 35 10.96 10.08 5.46
C TRP A 35 12.36 10.72 5.31
N TYR A 36 12.41 12.03 5.09
CA TYR A 36 13.67 12.70 4.76
C TYR A 36 14.61 12.89 5.95
N LEU A 37 14.09 13.17 7.15
CA LEU A 37 14.93 13.49 8.31
C LEU A 37 15.89 12.34 8.69
N PRO A 38 15.44 11.08 8.84
CA PRO A 38 16.34 9.97 9.17
C PRO A 38 17.30 9.66 8.03
N LEU A 39 16.85 9.79 6.78
CA LEU A 39 17.70 9.56 5.60
C LEU A 39 18.85 10.57 5.51
N VAL A 40 18.59 11.85 5.76
CA VAL A 40 19.62 12.89 5.81
C VAL A 40 20.57 12.64 6.98
N LEU A 41 20.05 12.29 8.16
CA LEU A 41 20.86 11.99 9.33
C LEU A 41 21.81 10.81 9.08
N PHE A 42 21.30 9.70 8.51
CA PHE A 42 22.11 8.53 8.19
C PHE A 42 23.09 8.79 7.04
N LEU A 43 22.73 9.63 6.08
CA LEU A 43 23.65 10.08 5.04
C LEU A 43 24.80 10.87 5.65
N LEU A 44 24.53 11.86 6.51
CA LEU A 44 25.57 12.63 7.20
C LEU A 44 26.45 11.74 8.07
N LEU A 45 25.86 10.81 8.82
CA LEU A 45 26.61 9.81 9.61
C LEU A 45 27.54 8.99 8.70
N SER A 46 27.04 8.52 7.55
CA SER A 46 27.84 7.74 6.60
C SER A 46 29.02 8.55 6.05
N ILE A 47 28.80 9.82 5.72
CA ILE A 47 29.85 10.72 5.23
C ILE A 47 30.92 10.92 6.30
N VAL A 48 30.52 11.23 7.54
CA VAL A 48 31.45 11.42 8.67
C VAL A 48 32.28 10.16 8.93
N MET A 49 31.68 8.97 8.83
CA MET A 49 32.37 7.70 9.05
C MET A 49 33.40 7.40 7.95
N VAL A 50 33.13 7.76 6.69
CA VAL A 50 34.08 7.57 5.58
C VAL A 50 35.35 8.41 5.76
N PHE A 51 35.26 9.60 6.36
CA PHE A 51 36.43 10.44 6.62
C PHE A 51 37.28 9.99 7.82
N GLN A 52 36.81 9.03 8.63
CA GLN A 52 37.57 8.48 9.76
C GLN A 52 38.53 7.38 9.30
N LYS A 53 39.65 7.78 8.66
CA LYS A 53 40.70 6.91 8.10
C LYS A 53 41.32 5.86 9.05
N ARG A 54 41.08 5.94 10.36
CA ARG A 54 41.66 5.05 11.39
C ARG A 54 40.69 4.00 11.94
N ARG A 55 39.46 3.94 11.44
CA ARG A 55 38.47 2.94 11.89
C ARG A 55 38.61 1.65 11.10
N SER A 56 38.39 0.52 11.75
CA SER A 56 38.28 -0.78 11.06
C SER A 56 37.07 -0.78 10.12
N ALA A 57 37.12 -1.59 9.06
CA ALA A 57 36.00 -1.72 8.13
C ALA A 57 34.69 -2.09 8.85
N ALA A 58 34.76 -2.97 9.85
CA ALA A 58 33.60 -3.35 10.67
C ALA A 58 32.98 -2.14 11.40
N ALA A 59 33.81 -1.23 11.94
CA ALA A 59 33.33 -0.04 12.64
C ALA A 59 32.59 0.95 11.73
N ILE A 60 32.82 0.90 10.42
CA ILE A 60 32.11 1.72 9.42
C ILE A 60 30.89 0.96 8.87
N MET A 61 31.05 -0.32 8.54
CA MET A 61 30.01 -1.12 7.87
C MET A 61 28.84 -1.47 8.77
N ILE A 62 29.08 -1.79 10.05
CA ILE A 62 28.00 -2.19 10.97
C ILE A 62 26.97 -1.06 11.15
N PRO A 63 27.36 0.18 11.52
CA PRO A 63 26.39 1.27 11.65
C PRO A 63 25.66 1.59 10.35
N LEU A 64 26.35 1.49 9.21
CA LEU A 64 25.75 1.73 7.90
C LEU A 64 24.70 0.66 7.55
N ALA A 65 25.03 -0.61 7.78
CA ALA A 65 24.11 -1.72 7.55
C ALA A 65 22.88 -1.62 8.48
N LEU A 66 23.08 -1.26 9.75
CA LEU A 66 21.97 -1.04 10.69
C LEU A 66 21.10 0.15 10.28
N SER A 67 21.70 1.26 9.83
CA SER A 67 20.98 2.43 9.34
C SER A 67 20.10 2.08 8.13
N PHE A 68 20.69 1.38 7.15
CA PHE A 68 19.95 0.91 5.98
C PHE A 68 18.83 -0.07 6.35
N SER A 69 19.12 -1.05 7.19
CA SER A 69 18.14 -2.03 7.67
C SER A 69 16.98 -1.34 8.38
N TRP A 70 17.27 -0.32 9.20
CA TRP A 70 16.23 0.45 9.88
C TRP A 70 15.35 1.21 8.89
N ILE A 71 15.92 1.91 7.90
CA ILE A 71 15.13 2.59 6.86
C ILE A 71 14.22 1.60 6.12
N ALA A 72 14.77 0.45 5.70
CA ALA A 72 14.02 -0.54 4.95
C ALA A 72 12.88 -1.14 5.76
N ASN A 73 13.15 -1.56 7.00
CA ASN A 73 12.21 -2.32 7.82
C ASN A 73 11.26 -1.44 8.63
N ALA A 74 11.74 -0.31 9.16
CA ALA A 74 10.96 0.56 10.05
C ALA A 74 10.25 1.71 9.32
N GLN A 75 10.66 2.06 8.09
CA GLN A 75 9.99 3.10 7.32
C GLN A 75 9.34 2.58 6.04
N LEU A 76 10.14 1.99 5.15
CA LEU A 76 9.64 1.61 3.83
C LEU A 76 8.62 0.48 3.90
N LEU A 77 8.91 -0.58 4.66
CA LEU A 77 8.02 -1.74 4.75
C LEU A 77 6.64 -1.40 5.34
N PRO A 78 6.50 -0.61 6.42
CA PRO A 78 5.19 -0.14 6.90
C PRO A 78 4.42 0.67 5.87
N ILE A 79 5.08 1.53 5.09
CA ILE A 79 4.43 2.30 4.02
C ILE A 79 3.85 1.35 2.98
N VAL A 80 4.66 0.41 2.48
CA VAL A 80 4.21 -0.59 1.48
C VAL A 80 3.05 -1.42 2.02
N ALA A 81 3.15 -1.89 3.27
CA ALA A 81 2.08 -2.65 3.91
C ALA A 81 0.79 -1.83 4.03
N SER A 82 0.89 -0.55 4.39
CA SER A 82 -0.27 0.35 4.52
C SER A 82 -0.95 0.62 3.18
N LEU A 83 -0.18 0.83 2.12
CA LEU A 83 -0.69 1.04 0.75
C LEU A 83 -1.43 -0.19 0.24
N GLN A 84 -0.91 -1.39 0.51
CA GLN A 84 -1.52 -2.64 0.05
C GLN A 84 -2.73 -3.06 0.89
N GLN A 85 -2.59 -3.12 2.22
CA GLN A 85 -3.61 -3.66 3.13
C GLN A 85 -4.63 -2.61 3.59
N GLY A 86 -4.28 -1.32 3.54
CA GLY A 86 -5.12 -0.22 4.02
C GLY A 86 -6.50 -0.18 3.36
N PRO A 87 -6.59 -0.09 2.02
CA PRO A 87 -7.88 -0.07 1.32
C PRO A 87 -8.74 -1.30 1.58
N ILE A 88 -8.12 -2.49 1.63
CA ILE A 88 -8.80 -3.76 1.89
C ILE A 88 -9.42 -3.75 3.30
N ARG A 89 -8.65 -3.30 4.30
CA ARG A 89 -9.12 -3.17 5.68
C ARG A 89 -10.26 -2.16 5.77
N ALA A 90 -10.14 -1.00 5.16
CA ALA A 90 -11.18 0.03 5.16
C ALA A 90 -12.48 -0.48 4.52
N ALA A 91 -12.39 -1.07 3.33
CA ALA A 91 -13.52 -1.71 2.65
C ALA A 91 -14.16 -2.81 3.51
N GLY A 92 -13.35 -3.67 4.13
CA GLY A 92 -13.82 -4.72 5.03
C GLY A 92 -14.59 -4.17 6.23
N LEU A 93 -14.04 -3.16 6.90
CA LEU A 93 -14.70 -2.53 8.05
C LEU A 93 -16.03 -1.86 7.67
N ILE A 94 -16.13 -1.25 6.49
CA ILE A 94 -17.40 -0.71 5.97
C ILE A 94 -18.39 -1.85 5.68
N ALA A 95 -17.93 -2.92 5.03
CA ALA A 95 -18.77 -4.07 4.71
C ALA A 95 -19.29 -4.80 5.95
N ARG A 96 -18.55 -4.78 7.06
CA ARG A 96 -18.92 -5.42 8.33
C ARG A 96 -20.30 -4.98 8.82
N ASP A 97 -20.56 -3.68 8.73
CA ASP A 97 -21.76 -3.07 9.30
C ASP A 97 -22.93 -3.00 8.29
N LEU A 98 -22.77 -3.66 7.13
CA LEU A 98 -23.74 -3.68 6.05
C LEU A 98 -24.36 -5.07 5.84
N PRO A 99 -25.67 -5.16 5.52
CA PRO A 99 -26.29 -6.42 5.13
C PRO A 99 -25.83 -6.86 3.73
N GLY A 100 -25.90 -8.17 3.49
CA GLY A 100 -25.53 -8.81 2.24
C GLY A 100 -24.33 -9.74 2.37
N ASP A 101 -24.23 -10.67 1.41
CA ASP A 101 -23.10 -11.59 1.25
C ASP A 101 -21.88 -10.86 0.68
N ALA A 102 -20.70 -11.21 1.18
CA ALA A 102 -19.44 -10.64 0.74
C ALA A 102 -18.82 -11.50 -0.38
N VAL A 103 -18.57 -10.89 -1.53
CA VAL A 103 -18.01 -11.54 -2.73
C VAL A 103 -16.76 -10.78 -3.17
N MET A 104 -15.78 -11.49 -3.70
CA MET A 104 -14.63 -10.88 -4.38
C MET A 104 -14.79 -11.06 -5.88
N TYR A 105 -14.60 -10.00 -6.64
CA TYR A 105 -14.69 -10.03 -8.10
C TYR A 105 -13.36 -9.62 -8.73
N LYS A 106 -12.81 -10.50 -9.58
CA LYS A 106 -11.53 -10.34 -10.31
C LYS A 106 -10.30 -10.02 -9.46
N MET A 107 -10.40 -10.20 -8.14
CA MET A 107 -9.28 -10.17 -7.21
C MET A 107 -9.39 -11.31 -6.21
N ASN A 108 -8.26 -11.70 -5.61
CA ASN A 108 -8.21 -12.73 -4.59
C ASN A 108 -7.56 -12.17 -3.32
N THR A 109 -8.41 -11.64 -2.45
CA THR A 109 -8.00 -10.88 -1.27
C THR A 109 -8.74 -11.38 -0.02
N PRO A 110 -8.45 -12.62 0.44
CA PRO A 110 -9.22 -13.25 1.51
C PRO A 110 -9.19 -12.50 2.85
N SER A 111 -8.19 -11.64 3.07
CA SER A 111 -8.14 -10.74 4.25
C SER A 111 -9.35 -9.80 4.34
N PHE A 112 -10.02 -9.51 3.23
CA PHE A 112 -11.29 -8.76 3.22
C PHE A 112 -12.36 -9.42 4.11
N GLY A 113 -12.53 -10.75 4.00
CA GLY A 113 -13.52 -11.49 4.79
C GLY A 113 -13.24 -11.44 6.29
N VAL A 114 -11.96 -11.38 6.67
CA VAL A 114 -11.54 -11.23 8.07
C VAL A 114 -11.99 -9.87 8.61
N TYR A 115 -11.72 -8.79 7.88
CA TYR A 115 -12.13 -7.44 8.31
C TYR A 115 -13.64 -7.22 8.25
N ALA A 116 -14.31 -7.82 7.26
CA ALA A 116 -15.77 -7.77 7.13
C ALA A 116 -16.49 -8.66 8.13
N GLY A 117 -15.81 -9.59 8.81
CA GLY A 117 -16.46 -10.56 9.68
C GLY A 117 -17.46 -11.47 8.94
N LYS A 118 -17.22 -11.74 7.65
CA LYS A 118 -18.14 -12.45 6.76
C LYS A 118 -17.41 -13.59 6.03
N ILE A 119 -18.09 -14.72 5.85
CA ILE A 119 -17.61 -15.80 5.00
C ILE A 119 -17.71 -15.34 3.55
N LEU A 120 -16.58 -15.28 2.85
CA LEU A 120 -16.54 -14.89 1.45
C LEU A 120 -17.17 -15.97 0.58
N LYS A 121 -18.14 -15.58 -0.24
CA LYS A 121 -18.77 -16.46 -1.21
C LYS A 121 -18.02 -16.38 -2.54
N ARG A 122 -17.91 -17.51 -3.23
CA ARG A 122 -17.25 -17.65 -4.53
C ARG A 122 -18.28 -17.97 -5.61
N HIS A 123 -18.96 -16.94 -6.07
CA HIS A 123 -19.84 -16.98 -7.24
C HIS A 123 -19.76 -15.64 -7.97
N ARG A 124 -20.47 -15.52 -9.11
CA ARG A 124 -20.63 -14.23 -9.76
C ARG A 124 -21.42 -13.27 -8.86
N PRO A 125 -21.10 -11.97 -8.85
CA PRO A 125 -21.89 -11.00 -8.10
C PRO A 125 -23.38 -11.02 -8.46
N GLU A 126 -24.23 -11.04 -7.44
CA GLU A 126 -25.69 -11.01 -7.55
C GLU A 126 -26.27 -9.79 -6.83
N ALA A 127 -27.51 -9.43 -7.15
CA ALA A 127 -28.22 -8.32 -6.51
C ALA A 127 -28.18 -8.42 -4.97
N GLY A 128 -27.88 -7.30 -4.31
CA GLY A 128 -27.73 -7.21 -2.86
C GLY A 128 -26.35 -7.65 -2.33
N ASN A 129 -25.47 -8.24 -3.14
CA ASN A 129 -24.12 -8.60 -2.69
C ASN A 129 -23.26 -7.36 -2.44
N LEU A 130 -22.35 -7.49 -1.46
CA LEU A 130 -21.24 -6.59 -1.22
C LEU A 130 -20.01 -7.13 -1.95
N VAL A 131 -19.57 -6.42 -2.99
CA VAL A 131 -18.52 -6.89 -3.88
C VAL A 131 -17.26 -6.06 -3.68
N LEU A 132 -16.15 -6.73 -3.37
CA LEU A 132 -14.83 -6.13 -3.41
C LEU A 132 -14.21 -6.38 -4.79
N THR A 133 -13.80 -5.31 -5.47
CA THR A 133 -13.16 -5.39 -6.78
C THR A 133 -12.13 -4.28 -7.00
N ARG A 134 -11.42 -4.29 -8.14
CA ARG A 134 -10.49 -3.22 -8.50
C ARG A 134 -11.26 -2.12 -9.21
N VAL A 135 -10.84 -0.87 -9.04
CA VAL A 135 -11.48 0.28 -9.72
C VAL A 135 -11.54 0.06 -11.24
N VAL A 136 -10.47 -0.49 -11.82
CA VAL A 136 -10.40 -0.82 -13.26
C VAL A 136 -11.39 -1.89 -13.74
N ASP A 137 -11.98 -2.68 -12.84
CA ASP A 137 -12.97 -3.72 -13.17
C ASP A 137 -14.41 -3.27 -12.89
N LEU A 138 -14.63 -2.03 -12.43
CA LEU A 138 -15.96 -1.51 -12.07
C LEU A 138 -16.92 -1.49 -13.27
N ASP A 139 -16.41 -1.16 -14.46
CA ASP A 139 -17.21 -1.09 -15.69
C ASP A 139 -17.85 -2.43 -16.08
N GLU A 140 -17.36 -3.55 -15.53
CA GLU A 140 -17.89 -4.89 -15.78
C GLU A 140 -19.01 -5.30 -14.80
N LEU A 141 -19.32 -4.45 -13.81
CA LEU A 141 -20.37 -4.66 -12.82
C LEU A 141 -21.54 -3.69 -13.08
N PRO A 142 -22.48 -4.02 -13.99
CA PRO A 142 -23.65 -3.20 -14.21
C PRO A 142 -24.49 -3.08 -12.93
N ASP A 143 -25.12 -1.92 -12.73
CA ASP A 143 -25.97 -1.60 -11.57
C ASP A 143 -25.26 -1.64 -10.20
N ALA A 144 -23.93 -1.48 -10.18
CA ALA A 144 -23.15 -1.35 -8.96
C ALA A 144 -23.25 0.05 -8.34
N LYS A 145 -23.68 0.14 -7.08
CA LYS A 145 -23.54 1.33 -6.24
C LYS A 145 -22.19 1.32 -5.52
N VAL A 146 -21.32 2.28 -5.83
CA VAL A 146 -20.05 2.44 -5.10
C VAL A 146 -20.32 2.87 -3.65
N LEU A 147 -19.73 2.14 -2.71
CA LEU A 147 -19.80 2.39 -1.27
C LEU A 147 -18.48 2.92 -0.71
N PHE A 148 -17.36 2.53 -1.32
CA PHE A 148 -16.02 2.95 -0.95
C PHE A 148 -15.08 2.76 -2.15
N GLU A 149 -14.14 3.70 -2.31
CA GLU A 149 -13.11 3.65 -3.34
C GLU A 149 -11.83 4.29 -2.80
N GLN A 150 -10.73 3.52 -2.79
CA GLN A 150 -9.42 4.02 -2.38
C GLN A 150 -8.31 3.07 -2.87
N GLY A 151 -7.17 3.60 -3.26
CA GLY A 151 -5.96 2.81 -3.54
C GLY A 151 -6.16 1.70 -4.59
N GLY A 152 -6.98 1.96 -5.61
CA GLY A 152 -7.30 1.01 -6.69
C GLY A 152 -8.30 -0.08 -6.31
N VAL A 153 -8.85 -0.05 -5.09
CA VAL A 153 -9.86 -0.99 -4.60
C VAL A 153 -11.20 -0.29 -4.43
N ALA A 154 -12.27 -0.94 -4.85
CA ALA A 154 -13.64 -0.49 -4.67
C ALA A 154 -14.47 -1.53 -3.92
N LEU A 155 -15.31 -1.05 -3.00
CA LEU A 155 -16.43 -1.81 -2.43
C LEU A 155 -17.70 -1.30 -3.08
N VAL A 156 -18.48 -2.20 -3.68
CA VAL A 156 -19.75 -1.86 -4.31
C VAL A 156 -20.88 -2.74 -3.80
N ARG A 157 -22.11 -2.26 -3.98
CA ARG A 157 -23.34 -3.04 -3.81
C ARG A 157 -24.03 -3.21 -5.16
N ILE A 158 -24.26 -4.44 -5.58
CA ILE A 158 -25.06 -4.73 -6.78
C ILE A 158 -26.53 -4.47 -6.45
N ARG A 159 -27.25 -3.78 -7.33
CA ARG A 159 -28.68 -3.50 -7.18
C ARG A 159 -29.55 -4.56 -7.83
#